data_AF-A0A3C1LKC6-F1
#
_entry.id   AF-A0A3C1LKC6-F1
#
_cell.length_a   1.000
_cell.length_b   1.000
_cell.length_c   1.000
_cell.angle_alpha   90.00
_cell.angle_beta   90.00
_cell.angle_gamma   90.00
#
_symmetry.space_group_name_H-M   'P 1'
#
loop_
_entity.id
_entity.type
_entity.pdbx_description
1 polymer ?
#
loop_
_entity_poly.entity_id
_entity_poly.type
_entity_poly.pdbx_seq_one_letter_code
_entity_poly.pdbx_strand_id
1 'polypeptide(L)'
;MIDKKIEDFLQKADMNYMFCLLSKLEAGRLSQLPSYVRDKFGKKVAVVAMEHVADNDVPDYLSDIEEATIALSQSQITNEEDDESESDLKEVSETLSVLPPDPEPEPKNPFEEDDDDLDLDDFDDDYDDEDDD
;
A
#
# COMPACT_ATOMS: atom_id res chain seq x y z
N MET A 1 -19.62 -20.70 0.80
CA MET A 1 -20.66 -20.37 1.80
C MET A 1 -20.21 -19.07 2.43
N ILE A 2 -21.07 -18.06 2.47
CA ILE A 2 -20.71 -16.76 3.03
C ILE A 2 -20.66 -16.90 4.56
N ASP A 3 -19.77 -16.15 5.21
CA ASP A 3 -19.62 -16.26 6.66
C ASP A 3 -20.88 -15.72 7.35
N LYS A 4 -21.41 -16.48 8.31
CA LYS A 4 -22.64 -16.14 9.04
C LYS A 4 -22.51 -14.81 9.78
N LYS A 5 -21.28 -14.47 10.20
CA LYS A 5 -20.97 -13.19 10.85
C LYS A 5 -21.17 -12.00 9.92
N ILE A 6 -20.77 -12.16 8.65
CA ILE A 6 -20.93 -11.11 7.63
C ILE A 6 -22.41 -10.92 7.31
N GLU A 7 -23.17 -12.02 7.19
CA GLU A 7 -24.64 -11.93 7.02
C GLU A 7 -25.31 -11.23 8.20
N ASP A 8 -24.95 -11.60 9.43
CA ASP A 8 -25.50 -10.97 10.64
C ASP A 8 -25.19 -9.47 10.69
N PHE A 9 -23.99 -9.05 10.25
CA PHE A 9 -23.61 -7.64 10.18
C PHE A 9 -24.43 -6.90 9.12
N LEU A 10 -24.48 -7.42 7.90
CA LEU A 10 -25.21 -6.81 6.78
C LEU A 10 -26.73 -6.76 7.01
N GLN A 11 -27.29 -7.72 7.77
CA GLN A 11 -28.71 -7.74 8.09
C GLN A 11 -29.07 -6.73 9.20
N LYS A 12 -28.17 -6.48 10.14
CA LYS A 12 -28.41 -5.57 11.28
C LYS A 12 -28.03 -4.13 10.97
N ALA A 13 -27.01 -3.93 10.13
CA ALA A 13 -26.50 -2.62 9.77
C ALA A 13 -26.92 -2.26 8.35
N ASP A 14 -27.67 -1.17 8.18
CA ASP A 14 -27.99 -0.60 6.86
C ASP A 14 -26.80 0.23 6.31
N MET A 15 -25.60 -0.35 6.39
CA MET A 15 -24.33 0.30 6.06
C MET A 15 -23.47 -0.56 5.12
N ASN A 16 -24.12 -1.23 4.17
CA ASN A 16 -23.49 -2.15 3.23
C ASN A 16 -22.35 -1.49 2.44
N TYR A 17 -22.55 -0.24 2.00
CA TYR A 17 -21.53 0.50 1.27
C TYR A 17 -20.30 0.80 2.13
N MET A 18 -20.52 1.23 3.38
CA MET A 18 -19.44 1.51 4.33
C MET A 18 -18.68 0.24 4.70
N PHE A 19 -19.38 -0.88 4.89
CA PHE A 19 -18.77 -2.18 5.11
C PHE A 19 -17.84 -2.58 3.96
N CYS A 20 -18.28 -2.40 2.71
CA CYS A 20 -17.46 -2.67 1.53
C CYS A 20 -16.22 -1.78 1.47
N LEU A 21 -16.35 -0.48 1.79
CA LEU A 21 -15.23 0.46 1.82
C LEU A 21 -14.18 0.07 2.87
N LEU A 22 -14.63 -0.21 4.09
CA LEU A 22 -13.75 -0.61 5.19
C LEU A 22 -13.07 -1.95 4.88
N SER A 23 -13.82 -2.91 4.35
CA SER A 23 -13.27 -4.21 3.94
C SER A 23 -12.21 -4.06 2.84
N LYS A 24 -12.41 -3.12 1.90
CA LYS A 24 -11.42 -2.82 0.85
C LYS A 24 -10.16 -2.19 1.44
N LEU A 25 -10.31 -1.25 2.37
CA LEU A 25 -9.17 -0.59 3.02
C LEU A 25 -8.36 -1.58 3.86
N GLU A 26 -9.03 -2.42 4.64
CA GLU A 26 -8.38 -3.47 5.43
C GLU A 26 -7.70 -4.52 4.53
N ALA A 27 -8.33 -4.92 3.43
CA ALA A 27 -7.69 -5.81 2.46
C ALA A 27 -6.42 -5.19 1.87
N GLY A 28 -6.41 -3.87 1.64
CA GLY A 28 -5.22 -3.12 1.24
C GLY A 28 -4.10 -3.22 2.28
N ARG A 29 -4.42 -2.97 3.56
CA ARG A 29 -3.48 -3.11 4.68
C ARG A 29 -2.90 -4.52 4.78
N LEU A 30 -3.76 -5.54 4.79
CA LEU A 30 -3.35 -6.94 4.89
C LEU A 30 -2.51 -7.40 3.69
N SER A 31 -2.73 -6.82 2.50
CA SER A 31 -1.95 -7.15 1.30
C SER A 31 -0.51 -6.63 1.36
N GLN A 32 -0.28 -5.54 2.11
CA GLN A 32 1.04 -4.94 2.30
C GLN A 32 1.87 -5.65 3.39
N LEU A 33 1.27 -6.56 4.15
CA LEU A 33 1.99 -7.33 5.16
C LEU A 33 3.03 -8.27 4.52
N PRO A 34 4.13 -8.60 5.23
CA PRO A 34 5.11 -9.58 4.76
C PRO A 34 4.46 -10.93 4.43
N SER A 35 5.03 -11.66 3.46
CA SER A 35 4.52 -12.99 3.06
C SER A 35 4.35 -13.93 4.25
N TYR A 36 5.33 -13.96 5.16
CA TYR A 36 5.29 -14.76 6.38
C TYR A 36 4.01 -14.56 7.20
N VAL A 37 3.53 -13.33 7.33
CA VAL A 37 2.30 -13.00 8.06
C VAL A 37 1.06 -13.39 7.24
N ARG A 38 1.09 -13.10 5.93
CA ARG A 38 -0.04 -13.42 5.02
C ARG A 38 -0.27 -14.92 4.89
N ASP A 39 0.78 -15.73 4.98
CA ASP A 39 0.69 -17.19 4.91
C ASP A 39 -0.04 -17.78 6.14
N LYS A 40 -0.04 -17.08 7.29
CA LYS A 40 -0.76 -17.49 8.51
C LYS A 40 -2.30 -17.39 8.37
N PHE A 41 -2.81 -16.61 7.41
CA PHE A 41 -4.25 -16.33 7.31
C PHE A 41 -5.11 -17.52 6.89
N GLY A 42 -4.56 -18.52 6.19
CA GLY A 42 -5.28 -19.73 5.76
C GLY A 42 -6.49 -19.50 4.82
N LYS A 43 -6.83 -18.24 4.52
CA LYS A 43 -7.96 -17.78 3.69
C LYS A 43 -7.49 -16.67 2.75
N LYS A 44 -8.32 -16.31 1.78
CA LYS A 44 -8.07 -15.14 0.93
C LYS A 44 -8.11 -13.87 1.78
N VAL A 45 -7.18 -12.95 1.55
CA VAL A 45 -7.08 -11.65 2.26
C VAL A 45 -8.41 -10.89 2.29
N ALA A 46 -9.16 -10.90 1.17
CA ALA A 46 -10.47 -10.25 1.11
C ALA A 46 -11.48 -10.82 2.12
N VAL A 47 -11.45 -12.14 2.36
CA VAL A 47 -12.35 -12.80 3.33
C VAL A 47 -11.95 -12.42 4.75
N VAL A 48 -10.65 -12.43 5.05
CA VAL A 48 -10.10 -12.02 6.35
C VAL A 48 -10.43 -10.56 6.66
N ALA A 49 -10.28 -9.68 5.68
CA ALA A 49 -10.63 -8.27 5.83
C ALA A 49 -12.12 -8.06 6.15
N MET A 50 -13.00 -8.80 5.47
CA MET A 50 -14.45 -8.75 5.75
C MET A 50 -14.77 -9.31 7.14
N GLU A 51 -14.04 -10.34 7.61
CA GLU A 51 -14.18 -10.88 8.97
C GLU A 51 -13.75 -9.85 10.03
N HIS A 52 -12.59 -9.19 9.88
CA HIS A 52 -12.13 -8.14 10.80
C HIS A 52 -13.16 -7.01 10.94
N VAL A 53 -13.71 -6.55 9.81
CA VAL A 53 -14.69 -5.46 9.80
C VAL A 53 -16.04 -5.91 10.38
N ALA A 54 -16.47 -7.14 10.08
CA ALA A 54 -17.73 -7.68 10.62
C ALA A 54 -17.65 -7.93 12.14
N ASP A 55 -16.51 -8.40 12.64
CA ASP A 55 -16.27 -8.61 14.07
C ASP A 55 -15.90 -7.30 14.80
N ASN A 56 -15.67 -6.20 14.06
CA ASN A 56 -15.17 -4.93 14.57
C ASN A 56 -13.88 -5.07 15.40
N ASP A 57 -13.03 -6.01 14.96
CA ASP A 57 -11.75 -6.32 15.57
C ASP A 57 -10.69 -6.38 14.46
N VAL A 58 -9.74 -5.44 14.52
CA VAL A 58 -8.70 -5.27 13.52
C VAL A 58 -7.37 -5.61 14.20
N PRO A 59 -6.82 -6.82 13.97
CA PRO A 59 -5.61 -7.27 14.67
C PRO A 59 -4.40 -6.41 14.35
N ASP A 60 -3.48 -6.34 15.32
CA ASP A 60 -2.16 -5.76 15.16
C ASP A 60 -1.13 -6.85 14.81
N TYR A 61 -0.44 -6.67 13.69
CA TYR A 61 0.54 -7.62 13.16
C TYR A 61 1.99 -7.20 13.44
N LEU A 62 2.23 -6.12 14.20
CA LEU A 62 3.59 -5.64 14.49
C LEU A 62 4.47 -6.74 15.12
N SER A 63 3.94 -7.51 16.07
CA SER A 63 4.68 -8.60 16.71
C SER A 63 5.07 -9.72 15.74
N ASP A 64 4.17 -10.11 14.82
CA ASP A 64 4.46 -11.11 13.78
C ASP A 64 5.49 -10.59 12.77
N ILE A 65 5.51 -9.29 12.49
CA ILE A 65 6.49 -8.64 11.61
C ILE A 65 7.88 -8.63 12.26
N GLU A 66 7.96 -8.34 13.56
CA GLU A 66 9.21 -8.39 14.33
C GLU A 66 9.78 -9.81 14.36
N GLU A 67 8.93 -10.82 14.61
CA GLU A 67 9.33 -12.23 14.56
C GLU A 67 9.89 -12.60 13.16
N ALA A 68 9.20 -12.20 12.09
CA ALA A 68 9.66 -12.44 10.73
C ALA A 68 11.03 -11.78 10.45
N THR A 69 11.23 -10.56 10.95
CA THR A 69 12.47 -9.81 10.78
C THR A 69 13.64 -10.50 11.49
N ILE A 70 13.41 -11.01 12.70
CA ILE A 70 14.42 -11.75 13.47
C ILE A 70 14.73 -13.09 12.79
N ALA A 71 13.72 -13.82 12.30
CA ALA A 71 13.94 -15.09 11.61
C ALA A 71 14.76 -14.92 10.33
N LEU A 72 14.49 -13.85 9.56
CA LEU A 72 15.24 -13.52 8.34
C LEU A 72 16.68 -13.12 8.65
N SER A 73 16.92 -12.34 9.71
CA SER A 73 18.29 -11.96 10.08
C SER A 73 19.10 -13.15 10.59
N GLN A 74 18.49 -14.07 11.36
CA GLN A 74 19.16 -15.29 11.81
C GLN A 74 19.47 -16.28 10.68
N SER A 75 18.62 -16.35 9.65
CA SER A 75 18.87 -17.21 8.49
C SER A 75 19.90 -16.63 7.52
N GLN A 76 20.20 -15.33 7.59
CA GLN A 76 21.36 -14.75 6.88
C GLN A 76 22.68 -15.06 7.60
N ILE A 77 22.70 -15.06 8.93
CA ILE A 77 23.93 -15.32 9.72
C ILE A 77 24.39 -16.79 9.63
N THR A 78 23.47 -17.74 9.51
CA THR A 78 23.79 -19.19 9.52
C THR A 78 24.33 -19.74 8.20
N ASN A 79 24.25 -18.99 7.10
CA ASN A 79 24.87 -19.38 5.82
C ASN A 79 26.36 -18.96 5.71
N GLU A 80 26.90 -18.24 6.69
CA GLU A 80 28.29 -17.76 6.70
C GLU A 80 29.22 -18.56 7.65
N GLU A 81 28.72 -19.59 8.34
CA GLU A 81 29.52 -20.38 9.29
C GLU A 81 30.26 -21.59 8.67
N ASP A 82 30.60 -21.56 7.38
CA ASP A 82 31.50 -22.57 6.77
C ASP A 82 32.52 -21.98 5.78
N ASP A 83 32.92 -20.71 5.96
CA ASP A 83 34.13 -20.18 5.33
C ASP A 83 35.04 -19.55 6.41
N GLU A 84 36.02 -20.33 6.86
CA GLU A 84 37.14 -19.87 7.70
C GLU A 84 38.01 -18.86 6.92
N SER A 85 37.52 -17.64 6.71
CA SER A 85 38.35 -16.51 6.33
C SER A 85 38.37 -15.48 7.44
N GLU A 86 39.28 -15.69 8.38
CA GLU A 86 39.92 -14.61 9.13
C GLU A 86 40.27 -13.44 8.18
N SER A 87 40.07 -12.22 8.68
CA SER A 87 40.45 -10.91 8.11
C SER A 87 39.46 -10.24 7.16
N ASP A 88 38.52 -9.46 7.72
CA ASP A 88 38.43 -8.02 7.43
C ASP A 88 37.34 -7.39 8.32
N LEU A 89 37.69 -7.11 9.59
CA LEU A 89 37.10 -5.96 10.29
C LEU A 89 37.61 -4.68 9.60
N LYS A 90 37.11 -4.41 8.40
CA LYS A 90 37.17 -3.06 7.84
C LYS A 90 36.07 -2.26 8.50
N GLU A 91 36.50 -1.47 9.47
CA GLU A 91 35.91 -0.20 9.81
C GLU A 91 35.40 0.50 8.54
N VAL A 92 34.12 0.34 8.22
CA VAL A 92 33.42 1.16 7.22
C VAL A 92 32.99 2.46 7.90
N SER A 93 34.00 3.19 8.38
CA SER A 93 33.92 4.64 8.48
C SER A 93 34.14 5.21 7.08
N GLU A 94 33.26 6.11 6.65
CA GLU A 94 33.37 6.91 5.43
C GLU A 94 33.14 6.16 4.11
N THR A 95 31.86 5.89 3.79
CA THR A 95 31.28 6.12 2.45
C THR A 95 29.76 6.07 2.55
N LEU A 96 29.20 6.83 3.51
CA LEU A 96 27.89 7.43 3.28
C LEU A 96 28.09 8.39 2.11
N SER A 97 27.84 7.91 0.90
CA SER A 97 27.70 8.78 -0.26
C SER A 97 26.52 9.68 0.07
N VAL A 98 26.83 10.87 0.57
CA VAL A 98 25.89 11.96 0.70
C VAL A 98 25.46 12.22 -0.74
N LEU A 99 24.34 11.61 -1.15
CA LEU A 99 23.61 12.09 -2.29
C LEU A 99 23.37 13.58 -2.01
N PRO A 100 23.63 14.48 -2.97
CA PRO A 100 23.15 15.84 -2.84
C PRO A 100 21.66 15.76 -2.53
N PRO A 101 21.15 16.56 -1.59
CA PRO A 101 19.72 16.60 -1.34
C PRO A 101 19.03 16.83 -2.68
N ASP A 102 18.19 15.87 -3.07
CA ASP A 102 17.28 16.03 -4.20
C ASP A 102 16.50 17.33 -3.91
N PRO A 103 16.52 18.34 -4.80
CA PRO A 103 15.81 19.58 -4.53
C PRO A 103 14.34 19.21 -4.27
N GLU A 104 13.88 19.47 -3.04
CA GLU A 104 12.49 19.27 -2.67
C GLU A 104 11.63 19.97 -3.73
N PRO A 105 10.60 19.31 -4.29
CA PRO A 105 9.68 20.01 -5.17
C PRO A 105 9.03 21.12 -4.34
N GLU A 106 9.32 22.37 -4.70
CA GLU A 106 8.67 23.52 -4.09
C GLU A 106 7.14 23.29 -4.13
N PRO A 107 6.41 23.59 -3.05
CA PRO A 107 4.96 23.46 -3.05
C PRO A 107 4.41 24.41 -4.11
N LYS A 108 4.11 23.88 -5.29
CA LYS A 108 3.41 24.64 -6.33
C LYS A 108 2.09 25.10 -5.73
N ASN A 109 1.98 26.42 -5.55
CA ASN A 109 0.72 27.03 -5.15
C ASN A 109 -0.29 26.70 -6.25
N PRO A 110 -1.44 26.08 -5.94
CA PRO A 110 -2.49 25.81 -6.93
C PRO A 110 -3.12 27.08 -7.53
N PHE A 111 -2.63 28.26 -7.13
CA PHE A 111 -3.10 29.58 -7.49
C PHE A 111 -2.00 30.45 -8.12
N GLU A 112 -0.79 29.91 -8.34
CA GLU A 112 0.17 30.56 -9.24
C GLU A 112 -0.28 30.26 -10.66
N GLU A 113 -0.99 31.23 -11.24
CA GLU A 113 -1.32 31.30 -12.66
C GLU A 113 0.00 31.36 -13.45
N ASP A 114 0.35 30.26 -14.12
CA ASP A 114 1.24 30.29 -15.29
C ASP A 114 0.48 31.06 -16.38
N ASP A 115 0.58 32.38 -16.33
CA ASP A 115 -0.14 33.33 -17.18
C ASP A 115 0.55 33.53 -18.54
N ASP A 116 1.15 32.47 -19.10
CA ASP A 116 1.85 32.52 -20.38
C ASP A 116 1.46 31.32 -21.28
N ASP A 117 0.64 31.62 -22.28
CA ASP A 117 0.47 30.94 -23.59
C ASP A 117 -0.40 29.67 -23.68
N LEU A 118 -1.67 29.75 -23.24
CA LEU A 118 -2.73 29.01 -23.94
C LEU A 118 -3.27 29.87 -25.09
N ASP A 119 -2.63 29.70 -26.25
CA ASP A 119 -3.08 30.20 -27.56
C ASP A 119 -4.46 29.58 -27.85
N LEU A 120 -5.53 30.33 -27.57
CA LEU A 120 -6.93 29.90 -27.58
C LEU A 120 -7.62 30.22 -28.91
N ASP A 121 -6.89 30.11 -30.02
CA ASP A 121 -7.31 30.57 -31.35
C ASP A 121 -7.58 29.43 -32.36
N ASP A 122 -7.90 28.20 -31.89
CA ASP A 122 -8.34 27.10 -32.80
C ASP A 122 -9.63 26.40 -32.36
N PHE A 123 -10.54 27.15 -31.72
CA PHE A 123 -11.94 26.73 -31.61
C PHE A 123 -12.69 27.22 -32.86
N ASP A 124 -12.45 26.56 -34.00
CA ASP A 124 -13.24 26.76 -35.21
C ASP A 124 -14.63 26.16 -34.97
N ASP A 125 -15.56 27.04 -34.62
CA ASP A 125 -16.99 26.83 -34.50
C ASP A 125 -17.57 26.57 -35.90
N ASP A 126 -17.55 25.32 -36.36
CA ASP A 126 -18.29 24.88 -37.55
C ASP A 126 -19.34 23.82 -37.15
N TYR A 127 -20.32 24.27 -36.37
CA TYR A 127 -21.63 23.64 -36.31
C TYR A 127 -22.45 24.17 -37.49
N ASP A 128 -22.26 23.58 -38.68
CA ASP A 128 -23.20 23.76 -39.78
C ASP A 128 -24.35 22.75 -39.63
N ASP A 129 -25.55 23.31 -39.56
CA ASP A 129 -26.85 22.66 -39.56
C ASP A 129 -27.02 21.86 -40.86
N GLU A 130 -27.26 20.55 -40.78
CA GLU A 130 -28.05 19.87 -41.80
C GLU A 130 -29.16 19.05 -41.14
N ASP A 131 -30.31 19.71 -40.99
CA ASP A 131 -31.63 19.09 -41.12
C ASP A 131 -31.65 18.22 -42.38
N ASP A 132 -32.05 16.94 -42.28
CA ASP A 132 -32.56 16.21 -43.45
C ASP A 132 -33.74 15.33 -43.04
N ASP A 133 -34.88 15.60 -43.69
CA ASP A 133 -36.19 14.93 -43.63
C ASP A 133 -36.15 13.51 -44.24
#